data_AF-A0A645GF06-F1
#
_entry.id   AF-A0A645GF06-F1
#
_cell.length_a   1.000
_cell.length_b   1.000
_cell.length_c   1.000
_cell.angle_alpha   90.00
_cell.angle_beta   90.00
_cell.angle_gamma   90.00
#
_symmetry.space_group_name_H-M   'P 1'
#
loop_
_entity.id
_entity.type
_entity.pdbx_description
1 polymer ?
#
loop_
_entity_poly.entity_id
_entity_poly.type
_entity_poly.pdbx_seq_one_letter_code
_entity_poly.pdbx_strand_id
1 'polypeptide(L)'
;MVPLSREINNFKITYTGIVIGALGLTILSLIINLLLILNIPYIFNYEIPLLYVSNRFGGAIQVALLAIIWLEMFSTEVSDVFSVSKNLEQKFKIPYKNGCFIILTLAILISQIGFVKLITFLYPAFGVVGIIFIVQCFIFYFKNKRMF
;
A
#
# COMPACT_ATOMS: atom_id res chain seq x y z
N MET A 1 -1.17 -8.91 10.45
CA MET A 1 -2.55 -8.42 10.67
C MET A 1 -3.62 -9.52 10.52
N VAL A 2 -3.40 -10.70 11.10
CA VAL A 2 -4.44 -11.73 11.36
C VAL A 2 -5.02 -11.68 12.80
N PRO A 3 -4.44 -11.00 13.82
CA PRO A 3 -4.97 -11.11 15.19
C PRO A 3 -6.23 -10.26 15.45
N LEU A 4 -6.41 -9.11 14.79
CA LEU A 4 -7.57 -8.23 15.03
C LEU A 4 -8.92 -8.89 14.68
N SER A 5 -8.99 -9.59 13.54
CA SER A 5 -10.20 -10.34 13.17
C SER A 5 -10.49 -11.52 14.08
N ARG A 6 -9.50 -11.97 14.86
CA ARG A 6 -9.64 -13.08 15.82
C ARG A 6 -10.13 -12.61 17.19
N GLU A 7 -9.97 -11.33 17.51
CA GLU A 7 -10.47 -10.72 18.76
C GLU A 7 -11.90 -10.19 18.63
N ILE A 8 -12.36 -9.89 17.41
CA ILE A 8 -13.73 -9.41 17.16
C ILE A 8 -14.68 -10.60 16.96
N ASN A 9 -15.42 -10.96 18.00
CA ASN A 9 -16.33 -12.11 18.00
C ASN A 9 -17.60 -11.95 17.13
N ASN A 10 -17.86 -10.76 16.57
CA ASN A 10 -19.10 -10.49 15.82
C ASN A 10 -18.86 -10.34 14.30
N PHE A 11 -19.24 -11.38 13.56
CA PHE A 11 -19.12 -11.43 12.10
C PHE A 11 -19.81 -10.25 11.38
N LYS A 12 -20.97 -9.77 11.87
CA LYS A 12 -21.69 -8.65 11.23
C LYS A 12 -20.90 -7.35 11.28
N ILE A 13 -20.21 -7.09 12.40
CA ILE A 13 -19.40 -5.87 12.58
C ILE A 13 -18.18 -5.92 11.65
N THR A 14 -17.47 -7.06 11.62
CA THR A 14 -16.32 -7.27 10.74
C THR A 14 -16.70 -7.13 9.27
N TYR A 15 -17.81 -7.74 8.83
CA TYR A 15 -18.27 -7.63 7.45
C TYR A 15 -18.63 -6.19 7.07
N THR A 16 -19.36 -5.48 7.93
CA THR A 16 -19.77 -4.10 7.67
C THR A 16 -18.55 -3.17 7.58
N GLY A 17 -17.57 -3.34 8.48
CA GLY A 17 -16.31 -2.59 8.43
C GLY A 17 -15.52 -2.81 7.14
N ILE A 18 -15.43 -4.06 6.67
CA ILE A 18 -14.79 -4.39 5.40
C ILE A 18 -15.52 -3.71 4.23
N VAL A 19 -16.84 -3.78 4.17
CA VAL A 19 -17.64 -3.19 3.08
C VAL A 19 -17.50 -1.67 3.04
N ILE A 20 -17.62 -1.01 4.20
CA ILE A 20 -17.47 0.45 4.30
C ILE A 20 -16.05 0.88 3.91
N GLY A 21 -15.03 0.18 4.40
CA GLY A 21 -13.63 0.47 4.06
C GLY A 21 -13.36 0.31 2.56
N ALA A 22 -13.83 -0.79 1.95
CA ALA A 22 -13.66 -1.05 0.52
C ALA A 22 -14.38 -0.01 -0.35
N LEU A 23 -15.62 0.34 -0.01
CA LEU A 23 -16.37 1.38 -0.73
C LEU A 23 -15.70 2.75 -0.60
N GLY A 24 -15.27 3.14 0.61
CA GLY A 24 -14.58 4.41 0.84
C GLY A 24 -13.29 4.54 0.02
N LEU A 25 -12.45 3.50 0.03
CA LEU A 25 -11.22 3.47 -0.77
C LEU A 25 -11.50 3.51 -2.28
N THR A 26 -12.56 2.84 -2.75
CA THR A 26 -12.94 2.83 -4.17
C THR A 26 -13.39 4.23 -4.62
N ILE A 27 -14.25 4.90 -3.83
CA ILE A 27 -14.71 6.26 -4.13
C ILE A 27 -13.53 7.23 -4.12
N LEU A 28 -12.65 7.15 -3.12
CA LEU A 28 -11.47 8.01 -3.04
C LEU A 28 -10.55 7.83 -4.25
N SER A 29 -10.28 6.57 -4.64
CA SER A 29 -9.49 6.24 -5.83
C SER A 29 -10.11 6.81 -7.10
N LEU A 30 -11.43 6.74 -7.24
CA LEU A 30 -12.17 7.29 -8.38
C LEU A 30 -12.05 8.82 -8.44
N ILE A 31 -12.16 9.52 -7.31
CA ILE A 31 -11.98 10.97 -7.23
C ILE A 31 -10.56 11.36 -7.65
N ILE A 32 -9.54 10.67 -7.12
CA ILE A 32 -8.14 10.93 -7.47
C ILE A 32 -7.93 10.70 -8.97
N ASN A 33 -8.43 9.59 -9.52
CA ASN A 33 -8.30 9.27 -10.94
C ASN A 33 -8.95 10.34 -11.83
N LEU A 34 -10.16 10.79 -11.49
CA LEU A 34 -10.85 11.86 -12.20
C LEU A 34 -10.05 13.18 -12.15
N LEU A 35 -9.52 13.54 -10.98
CA LEU A 35 -8.66 14.72 -10.83
C LEU A 35 -7.42 14.62 -11.73
N LEU A 36 -6.79 13.46 -11.83
CA LEU A 36 -5.61 13.28 -12.69
C LEU A 36 -5.96 13.39 -14.17
N ILE A 37 -7.04 12.73 -14.62
CA ILE A 37 -7.50 12.77 -16.02
C ILE A 37 -7.78 14.21 -16.46
N LEU A 38 -8.42 15.02 -15.62
CA LEU A 38 -8.73 16.43 -15.91
C LEU A 38 -7.48 17.33 -16.04
N ASN A 39 -6.29 16.83 -15.71
CA ASN A 39 -5.03 17.59 -15.73
C ASN A 39 -3.97 16.98 -16.67
N ILE A 40 -4.37 16.03 -17.50
CA ILE A 40 -3.58 15.57 -18.65
C ILE A 40 -3.37 16.75 -19.62
N PRO A 41 -2.17 16.91 -20.23
CA PRO A 41 -1.00 16.01 -20.14
C PRO A 41 0.01 16.38 -19.05
N TYR A 42 -0.18 17.51 -18.34
CA TYR A 42 0.82 18.06 -17.43
C TYR A 42 1.21 17.10 -16.31
N ILE A 43 0.29 16.25 -15.86
CA ILE A 43 0.53 15.26 -14.81
C ILE A 43 1.67 14.29 -15.11
N PHE A 44 2.00 14.02 -16.39
CA PHE A 44 3.05 13.07 -16.76
C PHE A 44 4.46 13.60 -16.51
N ASN A 45 4.62 14.90 -16.29
CA ASN A 45 5.91 15.53 -16.02
C ASN A 45 6.27 15.55 -14.53
N TYR A 46 5.38 15.06 -13.66
CA TYR A 46 5.57 15.12 -12.20
C TYR A 46 5.60 13.72 -11.60
N GLU A 47 6.53 13.50 -10.68
CA GLU A 47 6.64 12.23 -9.95
C GLU A 47 5.43 11.97 -9.04
N ILE A 48 4.87 13.04 -8.46
CA ILE A 48 3.67 13.00 -7.61
C ILE A 48 2.60 13.92 -8.24
N PRO A 49 1.83 13.42 -9.22
CA PRO A 49 0.85 14.22 -9.96
C PRO A 49 -0.18 14.94 -9.08
N LEU A 50 -0.62 14.31 -8.00
CA LEU A 50 -1.60 14.89 -7.09
C LEU A 50 -1.06 16.12 -6.35
N LEU A 51 0.24 16.14 -6.07
CA LEU A 51 0.90 17.30 -5.45
C LEU A 51 0.93 18.48 -6.41
N TYR A 52 1.20 18.24 -7.70
CA TYR A 52 1.05 19.26 -8.74
C TYR A 52 -0.38 19.80 -8.81
N VAL A 53 -1.36 18.89 -8.83
CA VAL A 53 -2.79 19.25 -8.81
C VAL A 53 -3.16 20.12 -7.61
N SER A 54 -2.56 19.87 -6.45
CA SER A 54 -2.85 20.59 -5.21
C SER A 54 -2.39 22.06 -5.20
N ASN A 55 -1.39 22.41 -6.01
CA ASN A 55 -0.83 23.77 -6.08
C ASN A 55 -1.92 24.82 -6.41
N ARG A 56 -2.89 24.47 -7.27
CA ARG A 56 -4.00 25.37 -7.64
C ARG A 56 -4.87 25.81 -6.47
N PHE A 57 -4.88 25.06 -5.37
CA PHE A 57 -5.68 25.36 -4.18
C PHE A 57 -4.89 26.22 -3.16
N GLY A 58 -3.66 26.60 -3.48
CA GLY A 58 -2.80 27.45 -2.67
C GLY A 58 -1.63 26.69 -2.04
N GLY A 59 -0.51 27.40 -1.85
CA GLY A 59 0.74 26.80 -1.36
C GLY A 59 0.61 26.14 0.02
N ALA A 60 -0.27 26.64 0.90
CA ALA A 60 -0.50 26.03 2.21
C ALA A 60 -1.08 24.60 2.10
N ILE A 61 -2.04 24.38 1.20
CA ILE A 61 -2.63 23.04 0.97
C ILE A 61 -1.60 22.11 0.34
N GLN A 62 -0.80 22.61 -0.60
CA GLN A 62 0.26 21.83 -1.21
C GLN A 62 1.31 21.36 -0.18
N VAL A 63 1.76 22.26 0.70
CA VAL A 63 2.72 21.92 1.76
C VAL A 63 2.11 20.93 2.76
N ALA A 64 0.85 21.12 3.14
CA ALA A 64 0.14 20.18 4.01
C ALA A 64 0.06 18.79 3.36
N LEU A 65 -0.30 18.70 2.07
CA LEU A 65 -0.37 17.45 1.34
C LEU A 65 1.01 16.78 1.22
N LEU A 66 2.07 17.55 0.96
CA LEU A 66 3.44 17.04 0.95
C LEU A 66 3.81 16.42 2.31
N ALA A 67 3.50 17.10 3.41
CA ALA A 67 3.77 16.59 4.76
C ALA A 67 2.98 15.31 5.05
N ILE A 68 1.70 15.26 4.66
CA ILE A 68 0.86 14.07 4.84
C ILE A 68 1.43 12.87 4.06
N ILE A 69 1.76 13.05 2.78
CA ILE A 69 2.35 11.99 1.96
C ILE A 69 3.68 11.52 2.57
N TRP A 70 4.52 12.45 3.00
CA TRP A 70 5.81 12.10 3.60
C TRP A 70 5.66 11.30 4.89
N LEU A 71 4.75 11.71 5.79
CA LEU A 71 4.46 10.99 7.03
C LEU A 71 3.85 9.61 6.76
N GLU A 72 2.96 9.51 5.78
CA GLU A 72 2.34 8.24 5.38
C GLU A 72 3.41 7.27 4.87
N MET A 73 4.23 7.68 3.90
CA MET A 73 5.31 6.88 3.36
C MET A 73 6.31 6.43 4.44
N PHE A 74 6.69 7.34 5.34
CA PHE A 74 7.60 7.02 6.44
C PHE A 74 6.99 6.00 7.41
N SER A 75 5.71 6.15 7.77
CA SER A 75 5.04 5.21 8.68
C SER A 75 4.93 3.80 8.08
N THR A 76 4.66 3.71 6.77
CA THR A 76 4.61 2.45 6.04
C THR A 76 5.99 1.80 5.97
N GLU A 77 7.04 2.57 5.67
CA GLU A 77 8.42 2.06 5.63
C GLU A 77 8.88 1.50 6.98
N VAL A 78 8.61 2.22 8.09
CA VAL A 78 8.95 1.74 9.44
C VAL A 78 8.23 0.43 9.76
N SER A 79 6.94 0.33 9.43
CA SER A 79 6.14 -0.89 9.61
C SER A 79 6.68 -2.07 8.80
N ASP A 80 7.10 -1.84 7.56
CA ASP A 80 7.62 -2.88 6.67
C ASP A 80 9.00 -3.37 7.11
N VAL A 81 9.92 -2.45 7.45
CA VAL A 81 11.23 -2.80 7.99
C VAL A 81 11.07 -3.63 9.26
N PHE A 82 10.18 -3.22 10.17
CA PHE A 82 9.88 -3.98 11.39
C PHE A 82 9.36 -5.39 11.06
N SER A 83 8.34 -5.47 10.20
CA SER A 83 7.66 -6.73 9.86
C SER A 83 8.60 -7.71 9.17
N VAL A 84 9.40 -7.26 8.21
CA VAL A 84 10.34 -8.10 7.47
C VAL A 84 11.53 -8.50 8.36
N SER A 85 12.07 -7.58 9.17
CA SER A 85 13.15 -7.89 10.12
C SER A 85 12.72 -8.94 11.14
N LYS A 86 11.49 -8.85 11.65
CA LYS A 86 10.94 -9.87 12.57
C LYS A 86 10.72 -11.22 11.89
N ASN A 87 10.28 -11.23 10.63
CA ASN A 87 10.19 -12.46 9.85
C ASN A 87 11.57 -13.11 9.61
N LEU A 88 12.61 -12.29 9.33
CA LEU A 88 13.98 -12.76 9.19
C LEU A 88 14.52 -13.36 10.50
N GLU A 89 14.23 -12.73 11.62
CA GLU A 89 14.59 -13.22 12.96
C GLU A 89 13.93 -14.56 13.26
N GLN A 90 12.63 -14.70 13.01
CA GLN A 90 11.89 -15.92 13.34
C GLN A 90 12.21 -17.10 12.39
N LYS A 91 12.29 -16.85 11.08
CA LYS A 91 12.47 -17.91 10.09
C LYS A 91 13.93 -18.26 9.81
N PHE A 92 14.79 -17.24 9.77
CA PHE A 92 16.19 -17.39 9.36
C PHE A 92 17.18 -17.19 10.51
N LYS A 93 16.69 -16.93 11.73
CA LYS A 93 17.50 -16.69 12.95
C LYS A 93 18.50 -15.53 12.80
N ILE A 94 18.24 -14.59 11.88
CA ILE A 94 19.04 -13.38 11.71
C ILE A 94 18.61 -12.38 12.79
N PRO A 95 19.53 -11.85 13.63
CA PRO A 95 19.13 -10.94 14.71
C PRO A 95 18.46 -9.69 14.15
N TYR A 96 17.39 -9.23 14.81
CA TYR A 96 16.54 -8.11 14.36
C TYR A 96 17.35 -6.89 13.87
N LYS A 97 18.36 -6.47 14.63
CA LYS A 97 19.21 -5.31 14.30
C LYS A 97 19.93 -5.48 12.96
N ASN A 98 20.43 -6.68 12.67
CA ASN A 98 21.10 -6.97 11.41
C ASN A 98 20.07 -7.06 10.27
N GLY A 99 18.89 -7.62 10.53
CA GLY A 99 17.76 -7.61 9.59
C GLY A 99 17.40 -6.18 9.14
N CYS A 100 17.25 -5.26 10.10
CA CYS A 100 16.97 -3.85 9.80
C CYS A 100 18.07 -3.23 8.93
N PHE A 101 19.34 -3.47 9.29
CA PHE A 101 20.46 -2.91 8.54
C PHE A 101 20.51 -3.43 7.10
N ILE A 102 20.27 -4.73 6.90
CA ILE A 102 20.22 -5.35 5.56
C ILE A 102 19.09 -4.74 4.73
N ILE A 103 17.88 -4.67 5.28
CA ILE A 103 16.71 -4.14 4.55
C ILE A 103 16.91 -2.68 4.18
N LEU A 104 17.35 -1.83 5.13
CA LEU A 104 17.59 -0.41 4.86
C LEU A 104 18.69 -0.19 3.83
N THR A 105 19.78 -0.98 3.90
CA THR A 105 20.85 -0.90 2.90
C THR A 105 20.33 -1.25 1.50
N LEU A 106 19.54 -2.32 1.38
CA LEU A 106 18.91 -2.70 0.11
C LEU A 106 17.91 -1.63 -0.37
N ALA A 107 17.11 -1.06 0.52
CA ALA A 107 16.16 0.00 0.19
C ALA A 107 16.88 1.24 -0.37
N ILE A 108 18.00 1.65 0.23
CA ILE A 108 18.83 2.77 -0.25
C ILE A 108 19.42 2.50 -1.64
N LEU A 109 19.84 1.26 -1.92
CA LEU A 109 20.37 0.89 -3.24
C LEU A 109 19.27 0.91 -4.31
N ILE A 110 18.08 0.38 -3.98
CA ILE A 110 16.95 0.30 -4.90
C ILE A 110 16.34 1.69 -5.15
N SER A 111 16.34 2.58 -4.16
CA SER A 111 15.76 3.93 -4.30
C SER A 111 16.47 4.79 -5.36
N GLN A 112 17.71 4.46 -5.73
CA GLN A 112 18.48 5.15 -6.78
C GLN A 112 17.89 4.96 -8.20
N ILE A 113 17.00 3.99 -8.41
CA ILE A 113 16.39 3.69 -9.73
C ILE A 113 15.42 4.80 -10.17
N GLY A 114 14.92 5.62 -9.22
CA GLY A 114 13.97 6.70 -9.44
C GLY A 114 12.52 6.27 -9.19
N PHE A 115 11.75 7.14 -8.55
CA PHE A 115 10.42 6.82 -8.02
C PHE A 115 9.44 6.34 -9.11
N VAL A 116 9.32 7.10 -10.20
CA VAL A 116 8.37 6.80 -11.30
C VAL A 116 8.65 5.43 -11.91
N LYS A 117 9.92 5.14 -12.25
CA LYS A 117 10.31 3.85 -12.83
C LYS A 117 9.99 2.70 -11.89
N LEU A 118 10.24 2.89 -10.59
CA LEU A 118 9.98 1.88 -9.58
C LEU A 118 8.48 1.57 -9.48
N ILE A 119 7.62 2.58 -9.34
CA ILE A 119 6.16 2.35 -9.23
C ILE A 119 5.56 1.81 -10.54
N THR A 120 6.03 2.26 -11.71
CA THR A 120 5.56 1.76 -13.01
C THR A 120 5.83 0.26 -13.18
N PHE A 121 6.90 -0.26 -12.57
CA PHE A 121 7.19 -1.69 -12.59
C PHE A 121 6.52 -2.44 -11.42
N LEU A 122 6.65 -1.94 -10.20
CA LEU A 122 6.19 -2.62 -8.99
C LEU A 122 4.67 -2.67 -8.88
N TYR A 123 3.94 -1.59 -9.19
CA TYR A 123 2.48 -1.57 -9.02
C TYR A 123 1.77 -2.60 -9.90
N PRO A 124 2.10 -2.74 -11.21
CA PRO A 124 1.56 -3.84 -12.01
C PRO A 124 1.95 -5.22 -11.48
N ALA A 125 3.19 -5.42 -11.03
CA ALA A 125 3.63 -6.69 -10.49
C ALA A 125 2.85 -7.09 -9.22
N PHE A 126 2.70 -6.17 -8.27
CA PHE A 126 1.87 -6.37 -7.07
C PHE A 126 0.40 -6.57 -7.41
N GLY A 127 -0.11 -5.88 -8.44
CA GLY A 127 -1.47 -6.10 -8.95
C GLY A 127 -1.69 -7.53 -9.43
N VAL A 128 -0.76 -8.09 -10.20
CA VAL A 128 -0.83 -9.49 -10.67
C VAL A 128 -0.79 -10.46 -9.49
N VAL A 129 0.13 -10.28 -8.55
CA VAL A 129 0.22 -11.10 -7.33
C VAL A 129 -1.08 -11.03 -6.52
N GLY A 130 -1.66 -9.84 -6.39
CA GLY A 130 -2.94 -9.62 -5.71
C GLY A 130 -4.10 -10.35 -6.39
N ILE A 131 -4.18 -10.30 -7.72
CA ILE A 131 -5.21 -11.03 -8.48
C ILE A 131 -5.05 -12.54 -8.29
N ILE A 132 -3.82 -13.06 -8.38
CA ILE A 132 -3.54 -14.49 -8.13
C ILE A 132 -4.02 -14.89 -6.73
N PHE A 133 -3.71 -14.07 -5.72
CA PHE A 133 -4.11 -14.33 -4.35
C PHE A 133 -5.64 -14.34 -4.18
N ILE A 134 -6.35 -13.37 -4.76
CA ILE A 134 -7.82 -13.31 -4.73
C ILE A 134 -8.44 -14.55 -5.40
N VAL A 135 -7.93 -14.95 -6.57
CA VAL A 135 -8.40 -16.15 -7.28
C VAL A 135 -8.18 -17.40 -6.44
N GLN A 136 -7.02 -17.54 -5.80
CA GLN A 136 -6.74 -18.66 -4.90
C GLN A 136 -7.68 -18.69 -3.69
N CYS A 137 -7.93 -17.54 -3.06
CA CYS A 137 -8.89 -17.44 -1.97
C CYS A 137 -10.31 -17.84 -2.42
N PHE A 138 -10.72 -17.42 -3.62
CA PHE A 138 -12.00 -17.79 -4.20
C PHE A 138 -12.08 -19.31 -4.43
N ILE A 139 -11.09 -19.91 -5.11
CA ILE A 139 -11.04 -21.36 -5.34
C ILE A 139 -11.06 -22.14 -4.01
N PHE A 140 -10.27 -21.72 -3.03
CA PHE A 140 -10.23 -22.35 -1.71
C PHE A 140 -11.59 -22.27 -1.01
N TYR A 141 -12.26 -21.13 -1.06
CA TYR A 141 -13.59 -20.94 -0.49
C TYR A 141 -14.62 -21.90 -1.11
N PHE A 142 -14.67 -22.01 -2.45
CA PHE A 142 -15.59 -22.95 -3.12
C PHE A 142 -15.25 -24.42 -2.89
N LYS A 143 -13.96 -24.77 -2.83
CA LYS A 143 -13.52 -26.15 -2.57
C LYS A 143 -13.87 -26.58 -1.15
N ASN A 144 -13.67 -25.70 -0.16
CA ASN A 144 -13.97 -26.01 1.24
C ASN A 144 -15.49 -26.04 1.53
N LYS A 145 -16.30 -25.28 0.77
CA LYS A 145 -17.77 -25.34 0.84
C LYS A 145 -18.38 -26.63 0.26
N ARG A 146 -17.64 -27.38 -0.58
CA ARG A 146 -18.06 -28.69 -1.11
C ARG A 146 -17.69 -29.87 -0.20
N MET A 147 -16.93 -29.62 0.86
CA MET A 147 -16.44 -30.64 1.80
C MET A 147 -17.25 -30.67 3.11
N PHE A 148 -18.33 -29.88 3.19
CA PHE A 148 -19.35 -29.87 4.24
C PHE A 148 -20.74 -30.05 3.61
#